data_AF-A0A8S3H9H9-F1
#
_entry.id   AF-A0A8S3H9H9-F1
#
_cell.length_a   1.000
_cell.length_b   1.000
_cell.length_c   1.000
_cell.angle_alpha   90.00
_cell.angle_beta   90.00
_cell.angle_gamma   90.00
#
_symmetry.space_group_name_H-M   'P 1'
#
loop_
_entity.id
_entity.type
_entity.pdbx_description
1 polymer ?
#
loop_
_entity_poly.entity_id
_entity_poly.type
_entity_poly.pdbx_seq_one_letter_code
_entity_poly.pdbx_strand_id
1 'polypeptide(L)'
;SSNNGTIADVAAHINHIRIIAGIDSVGIGGDYDGVDALPTGLEDVSKYPKLIEYLIDQGNWTDDDIIKLVGGNILRVLEKNEQMAQELQKTMKPHESLIERTELEVHNLTQCRYLDMYTTTV
;
A
#
# COMPACT_ATOMS: atom_id res chain seq x y z
N SER A 1 -2.32 -18.94 -25.50
CA SER A 1 -2.03 -17.50 -25.56
C SER A 1 -1.96 -16.98 -24.14
N SER A 2 -0.79 -16.51 -23.68
CA SER A 2 -0.69 -15.87 -22.36
C SER A 2 -1.44 -14.55 -22.41
N ASN A 3 -2.54 -14.45 -21.66
CA ASN A 3 -3.39 -13.27 -21.57
C ASN A 3 -2.75 -12.26 -20.60
N ASN A 4 -1.54 -11.81 -20.91
CA ASN A 4 -0.84 -10.83 -20.08
C ASN A 4 -1.40 -9.44 -20.39
N GLY A 5 -1.68 -8.65 -19.35
CA GLY A 5 -2.07 -7.25 -19.52
C GLY A 5 -1.00 -6.44 -20.25
N THR A 6 -1.33 -5.21 -20.63
CA THR A 6 -0.45 -4.29 -21.33
C THR A 6 -0.30 -2.98 -20.57
N ILE A 7 0.67 -2.16 -20.97
CA ILE A 7 0.79 -0.77 -20.50
C ILE A 7 -0.50 0.03 -20.67
N ALA A 8 -1.27 -0.25 -21.74
CA ALA A 8 -2.56 0.41 -21.99
C ALA A 8 -3.61 0.03 -20.94
N ASP A 9 -3.64 -1.25 -20.53
CA ASP A 9 -4.55 -1.71 -19.48
C ASP A 9 -4.22 -1.07 -18.14
N VAL A 10 -2.93 -0.99 -17.78
CA VAL A 10 -2.48 -0.31 -16.56
C VAL A 10 -2.86 1.18 -16.58
N ALA A 11 -2.63 1.86 -17.71
CA ALA A 11 -3.02 3.26 -17.87
C ALA A 11 -4.55 3.45 -17.76
N ALA A 12 -5.34 2.52 -18.29
CA ALA A 12 -6.80 2.54 -18.16
C ALA A 12 -7.24 2.41 -16.69
N HIS A 13 -6.59 1.53 -15.91
CA HIS A 13 -6.85 1.43 -14.47
C HIS A 13 -6.50 2.72 -13.71
N ILE A 14 -5.34 3.33 -14.00
CA ILE A 14 -4.94 4.61 -13.38
C ILE A 14 -5.97 5.70 -13.70
N ASN A 15 -6.37 5.82 -14.97
CA ASN A 15 -7.38 6.79 -15.39
C ASN A 15 -8.73 6.55 -14.73
N HIS A 16 -9.16 5.30 -14.59
CA HIS A 16 -10.41 4.96 -13.92
C HIS A 16 -10.39 5.37 -12.44
N ILE A 17 -9.30 5.07 -11.72
CA ILE A 17 -9.14 5.48 -10.32
C ILE A 17 -9.15 7.01 -10.21
N ARG A 18 -8.44 7.72 -11.11
CA ARG A 18 -8.45 9.19 -11.16
C ARG A 18 -9.87 9.75 -11.36
N ILE A 19 -10.68 9.14 -12.22
CA ILE A 19 -12.06 9.56 -12.49
C ILE A 19 -12.97 9.36 -11.27
N ILE A 20 -12.83 8.22 -10.59
CA ILE A 20 -13.74 7.83 -9.49
C ILE A 20 -13.31 8.43 -8.15
N ALA A 21 -12.03 8.35 -7.81
CA ALA A 21 -11.48 8.73 -6.51
C ALA A 21 -10.79 10.11 -6.52
N GLY A 22 -10.60 10.72 -7.69
CA GLY A 22 -9.90 11.99 -7.87
C GLY A 22 -8.39 11.84 -8.02
N ILE A 23 -7.74 12.86 -8.59
CA ILE A 23 -6.29 12.86 -8.84
C ILE A 23 -5.45 12.74 -7.56
N ASP A 24 -5.96 13.20 -6.41
CA ASP A 24 -5.23 13.15 -5.14
C ASP A 24 -5.23 11.74 -4.49
N SER A 25 -5.88 10.76 -5.11
CA SER A 25 -6.16 9.43 -4.56
C SER A 25 -5.59 8.27 -5.39
N VAL A 26 -4.69 8.55 -6.34
CA VAL A 26 -4.08 7.54 -7.21
C VAL A 26 -2.56 7.51 -7.02
N GLY A 27 -1.97 6.32 -7.07
CA GLY A 27 -0.52 6.11 -6.96
C GLY A 27 -0.10 4.87 -7.75
N ILE A 28 1.20 4.57 -7.73
CA ILE A 28 1.77 3.42 -8.45
C ILE A 28 2.37 2.44 -7.44
N GLY A 29 1.89 1.20 -7.45
CA GLY A 29 2.48 0.07 -6.73
C GLY A 29 2.70 -1.06 -7.71
N GLY A 30 3.95 -1.31 -8.10
CA GLY A 30 4.27 -2.19 -9.24
C GLY A 30 4.24 -3.69 -8.93
N ASP A 31 4.38 -4.06 -7.66
CA ASP A 31 4.50 -5.47 -7.21
C ASP A 31 5.55 -6.30 -8.00
N TYR A 32 6.61 -5.63 -8.46
CA TYR A 32 7.76 -6.29 -9.09
C TYR A 32 8.39 -7.29 -8.12
N ASP A 33 8.86 -8.42 -8.64
CA ASP A 33 9.36 -9.58 -7.88
C ASP A 33 8.33 -10.23 -6.93
N GLY A 34 7.07 -9.78 -6.92
CA GLY A 34 5.96 -10.35 -6.14
C GLY A 34 5.01 -11.25 -6.94
N VAL A 35 5.10 -11.24 -8.27
CA VAL A 35 4.17 -11.92 -9.19
C VAL A 35 4.88 -12.74 -10.27
N ASP A 36 4.20 -13.77 -10.78
CA ASP A 36 4.73 -14.66 -11.82
C ASP A 36 4.77 -14.04 -13.23
N ALA A 37 3.99 -12.97 -13.47
CA ALA A 37 3.88 -12.34 -14.78
C ALA A 37 3.56 -10.84 -14.66
N LEU A 38 4.17 -10.05 -15.55
CA LEU A 38 4.00 -8.60 -15.62
C LEU A 38 3.39 -8.16 -16.96
N PRO A 39 2.79 -6.96 -17.02
CA PRO A 39 2.23 -6.43 -18.26
C PRO A 39 3.28 -6.19 -19.34
N THR A 40 2.89 -6.36 -20.60
CA THR A 40 3.73 -6.02 -21.76
C THR A 40 3.99 -4.51 -21.79
N GLY A 41 5.25 -4.12 -21.90
CA GLY A 41 5.72 -2.73 -21.80
C GLY A 41 6.13 -2.30 -20.37
N LEU A 42 5.88 -3.15 -19.36
CA LEU A 42 6.21 -2.93 -17.94
C LEU A 42 6.91 -4.16 -17.34
N GLU A 43 7.86 -4.74 -18.07
CA GLU A 43 8.50 -6.00 -17.71
C GLU A 43 9.41 -5.94 -16.48
N ASP A 44 9.88 -4.74 -16.12
CA ASP A 44 10.80 -4.52 -15.01
C ASP A 44 10.72 -3.08 -14.49
N VAL A 45 11.39 -2.82 -13.36
CA VAL A 45 11.39 -1.52 -12.68
C VAL A 45 11.95 -0.36 -13.51
N SER A 46 12.70 -0.62 -14.59
CA SER A 46 13.18 0.44 -15.49
C SER A 46 12.09 1.02 -16.39
N LYS A 47 10.88 0.43 -16.40
CA LYS A 47 9.79 0.80 -17.31
C LYS A 47 8.85 1.88 -16.78
N TYR A 48 9.00 2.34 -15.54
CA TYR A 48 8.18 3.45 -15.03
C TYR A 48 8.18 4.69 -15.93
N PRO A 49 9.32 5.16 -16.48
CA PRO A 49 9.31 6.29 -17.43
C PRO A 49 8.41 6.07 -18.65
N LYS A 50 8.31 4.83 -19.16
CA LYS A 50 7.41 4.51 -20.29
C LYS A 50 5.94 4.62 -19.92
N LEU A 51 5.57 4.25 -18.70
CA LEU A 51 4.20 4.42 -18.21
C LEU A 51 3.83 5.90 -18.12
N ILE A 52 4.76 6.72 -17.63
CA ILE A 52 4.56 8.16 -17.53
C ILE A 52 4.46 8.82 -18.91
N GLU A 53 5.36 8.46 -19.83
CA GLU A 53 5.30 8.88 -21.25
C GLU A 53 3.94 8.51 -21.86
N TYR A 54 3.50 7.25 -21.70
CA TYR A 54 2.21 6.79 -22.22
C TYR A 54 1.02 7.58 -21.67
N LEU A 55 1.03 7.98 -20.39
CA LEU A 55 -0.03 8.80 -19.79
C LEU A 55 0.00 10.25 -20.31
N ILE A 56 1.20 10.84 -20.46
CA ILE A 56 1.37 12.19 -21.01
C ILE A 56 0.87 12.25 -22.46
N ASP A 57 1.20 11.24 -23.27
CA ASP A 57 0.81 11.16 -24.68
C ASP A 57 -0.72 11.09 -24.90
N GLN A 58 -1.50 10.75 -23.87
CA GLN A 58 -2.97 10.80 -23.93
C GLN A 58 -3.52 12.24 -23.90
N GLY A 59 -2.70 13.23 -23.51
CA GLY A 59 -3.02 14.66 -23.57
C GLY A 59 -3.94 15.19 -22.46
N ASN A 60 -4.38 14.33 -21.52
CA ASN A 60 -5.24 14.72 -20.40
C ASN A 60 -4.53 14.69 -19.03
N TRP A 61 -3.20 14.53 -19.02
CA TRP A 61 -2.35 14.59 -17.83
C TRP A 61 -1.51 15.87 -17.85
N THR A 62 -1.60 16.65 -16.78
CA THR A 62 -0.72 17.81 -16.56
C THR A 62 0.53 17.40 -15.78
N ASP A 63 1.58 18.22 -15.82
CA ASP A 63 2.79 17.98 -15.01
C ASP A 63 2.46 17.84 -13.52
N ASP A 64 1.53 18.66 -13.01
CA ASP A 64 1.05 18.59 -11.63
C ASP A 64 0.32 17.26 -11.33
N ASP A 65 -0.47 16.75 -12.27
CA ASP A 65 -1.12 15.43 -12.13
C ASP A 65 -0.07 14.31 -12.06
N ILE A 66 0.98 14.39 -12.88
CA ILE A 66 2.07 13.41 -12.90
C ILE A 66 2.86 13.46 -11.59
N ILE A 67 3.22 14.65 -11.10
CA ILE A 67 3.91 14.82 -9.80
C ILE A 67 3.11 14.17 -8.66
N LYS A 68 1.79 14.36 -8.65
CA LYS A 68 0.89 13.71 -7.68
C LYS A 68 0.93 12.19 -7.79
N LEU A 69 0.79 11.66 -9.00
CA LEU A 69 0.78 10.21 -9.26
C LEU A 69 2.08 9.52 -8.84
N VAL A 70 3.24 10.09 -9.21
CA VAL A 70 4.55 9.44 -9.00
C VAL A 70 5.06 9.52 -7.56
N GLY A 71 4.54 10.45 -6.75
CA GLY A 71 5.02 10.60 -5.38
C GLY A 71 4.25 11.59 -4.51
N GLY A 72 3.70 12.65 -5.08
CA GLY A 72 3.03 13.71 -4.30
C GLY A 72 1.89 13.19 -3.42
N ASN A 73 1.08 12.26 -3.94
CA ASN A 73 -0.04 11.69 -3.19
C ASN A 73 0.41 10.82 -2.01
N ILE A 74 1.42 9.98 -2.20
CA ILE A 74 1.92 9.13 -1.10
C ILE A 74 2.61 9.98 -0.03
N LEU A 75 3.39 10.99 -0.42
CA LEU A 75 4.01 11.92 0.54
C LEU A 75 2.96 12.70 1.35
N ARG A 76 1.90 13.19 0.70
CA ARG A 76 0.76 13.84 1.38
C ARG A 76 0.08 12.93 2.39
N VAL A 77 -0.06 11.64 2.08
CA VAL A 77 -0.67 10.65 3.00
C VAL A 77 0.26 10.34 4.16
N LEU A 78 1.55 10.12 3.90
CA LEU A 78 2.55 9.86 4.93
C LEU A 78 2.68 11.04 5.90
N GLU A 79 2.73 12.29 5.41
CA GLU A 79 2.78 13.49 6.25
C GLU A 79 1.57 13.56 7.20
N LYS A 80 0.35 13.33 6.68
CA LYS A 80 -0.87 13.29 7.52
C LYS A 80 -0.82 12.15 8.55
N ASN A 81 -0.28 11.00 8.17
CA ASN A 81 -0.11 9.86 9.07
C ASN A 81 0.87 10.18 10.21
N GLU A 82 1.99 10.84 9.91
CA GLU A 82 2.98 11.28 10.90
C GLU A 82 2.37 12.31 11.87
N GLN A 83 1.62 13.29 11.37
CA GLN A 83 0.91 14.26 12.20
C GLN A 83 -0.07 13.57 13.16
N MET A 84 -0.87 12.63 12.65
CA MET A 84 -1.81 11.88 13.50
C MET A 84 -1.08 11.02 14.53
N ALA A 85 0.02 10.35 14.14
CA ALA A 85 0.84 9.58 15.07
C ALA A 85 1.36 10.45 16.22
N GLN A 86 1.82 11.67 15.95
CA GLN A 86 2.27 12.61 16.98
C GLN A 86 1.14 13.03 17.93
N GLU A 87 -0.06 13.29 17.41
CA GLU A 87 -1.21 13.66 18.27
C GLU A 87 -1.67 12.49 19.15
N LEU A 88 -1.73 11.28 18.59
CA LEU A 88 -2.13 10.09 19.34
C LEU A 88 -1.10 9.74 20.42
N GLN A 89 0.20 9.86 20.15
CA GLN A 89 1.24 9.60 21.15
C GLN A 89 1.17 10.50 22.40
N LYS A 90 0.57 11.70 22.29
CA LYS A 90 0.36 12.59 23.44
C LYS A 90 -0.73 12.10 24.39
N THR A 91 -1.69 11.33 23.88
CA THR A 91 -2.93 10.99 24.60
C THR A 91 -3.14 9.49 24.78
N MET A 92 -2.48 8.65 23.98
CA MET A 92 -2.62 7.21 23.95
C MET A 92 -1.27 6.54 24.18
N LYS A 93 -1.25 5.53 25.05
CA LYS A 93 -0.12 4.60 25.19
C LYS A 93 -0.17 3.53 24.10
N PRO A 94 0.95 2.86 23.78
CA PRO A 94 0.94 1.67 22.95
C PRO A 94 -0.12 0.68 23.43
N HIS A 95 -0.86 0.10 22.50
CA HIS A 95 -1.87 -0.87 22.84
C HIS A 95 -1.21 -2.20 23.22
N GLU A 96 -1.36 -2.60 24.48
CA GLU A 96 -0.79 -3.83 25.03
C GLU A 96 -1.82 -4.96 25.17
N SER A 97 -3.03 -4.79 24.62
CA SER A 97 -4.00 -5.88 24.65
C SER A 97 -3.51 -7.05 23.81
N LEU A 98 -3.78 -8.25 24.30
CA LEU A 98 -3.46 -9.48 23.60
C LEU A 98 -4.61 -9.86 22.68
N ILE A 99 -4.27 -10.48 21.55
CA ILE A 99 -5.24 -11.20 20.74
C ILE A 99 -5.72 -12.40 21.56
N GLU A 100 -7.04 -12.60 21.61
CA GLU A 100 -7.63 -13.70 22.35
C GLU A 100 -7.11 -15.04 21.85
N ARG A 101 -6.82 -15.96 22.76
CA ARG A 101 -6.25 -17.27 22.38
C ARG A 101 -7.18 -18.03 21.43
N THR A 102 -8.49 -17.86 21.58
CA THR A 102 -9.48 -18.51 20.72
C THR A 102 -9.42 -18.04 19.27
N GLU A 103 -8.84 -16.87 19.01
CA GLU A 103 -8.64 -16.32 17.67
C GLU A 103 -7.28 -16.74 17.07
N LEU A 104 -6.42 -17.41 17.85
CA LEU A 104 -5.13 -17.89 17.37
C LEU A 104 -5.26 -19.29 16.76
N GLU A 105 -5.44 -19.36 15.44
CA GLU A 105 -5.40 -20.60 14.66
C GLU A 105 -3.96 -21.08 14.40
N VAL A 106 -3.26 -21.60 15.42
CA VAL A 106 -1.86 -22.06 15.25
C VAL A 106 -1.58 -23.41 15.91
N HIS A 107 -1.18 -24.39 15.10
CA HIS A 107 -0.57 -25.63 15.56
C HIS A 107 0.92 -25.40 15.89
N ASN A 108 1.38 -25.81 17.07
CA ASN A 108 2.75 -25.66 17.63
C ASN A 108 3.12 -24.27 18.18
N LEU A 109 2.34 -23.75 19.14
CA LEU A 109 2.79 -22.62 19.97
C LEU A 109 3.76 -23.10 21.07
N THR A 110 5.05 -22.80 20.95
CA THR A 110 5.98 -22.81 22.10
C THR A 110 5.69 -21.58 22.97
N GLN A 111 5.34 -21.79 24.24
CA GLN A 111 4.90 -20.73 25.16
C GLN A 111 6.07 -20.12 25.96
N CYS A 112 6.07 -18.79 26.09
CA CYS A 112 6.44 -18.17 27.36
C CYS A 112 5.36 -17.19 27.79
N ARG A 113 4.94 -17.37 29.04
CA ARG A 113 3.74 -16.85 29.68
C ARG A 113 4.20 -16.26 31.00
N TYR A 114 3.93 -14.98 31.28
CA TYR A 114 3.91 -14.47 32.65
C TYR A 114 2.50 -14.69 33.24
N LEU A 115 2.01 -15.94 33.25
CA LEU A 115 0.82 -16.31 34.02
C LEU A 115 1.20 -17.45 34.96
N ASP A 116 1.76 -17.06 36.10
CA ASP A 116 1.71 -17.77 37.39
C ASP A 116 1.77 -16.73 38.54
N MET A 117 0.93 -15.69 38.51
CA MET A 117 0.84 -14.71 39.60
C MET A 117 -0.51 -14.68 40.35
N TYR A 118 -1.39 -15.66 40.12
CA TYR A 118 -2.61 -15.82 40.92
C TYR A 118 -2.95 -17.30 41.18
N THR A 119 -2.06 -18.00 41.86
CA THR A 119 -2.41 -19.16 42.71
C THR A 119 -1.65 -19.07 44.02
N THR A 120 -1.83 -17.97 44.76
CA THR A 120 -1.64 -18.00 46.22
C THR A 120 -3.01 -18.10 46.85
N THR A 121 -3.52 -19.33 46.92
CA THR A 121 -4.50 -19.70 47.94
C THR A 121 -3.69 -20.32 49.07
N VAL A 122 -3.62 -19.59 50.18
CA VAL A 122 -3.18 -20.13 51.50
C VAL A 122 -4.16 -21.18 51.98
#